data_AF-R1GG40-F1
#
_entry.id   AF-R1GG40-F1
#
_cell.length_a   1.000
_cell.length_b   1.000
_cell.length_c   1.000
_cell.angle_alpha   90.00
_cell.angle_beta   90.00
_cell.angle_gamma   90.00
#
_symmetry.space_group_name_H-M   'P 1'
#
loop_
_entity.id
_entity.type
_entity.pdbx_description
1 polymer ?
#
loop_
_entity_poly.entity_id
_entity_poly.type
_entity_poly.pdbx_seq_one_letter_code
_entity_poly.pdbx_strand_id
1 'polypeptide(L)'
;MPSFNIVVFAGDHCGPEVTAEAIKVLEVIQAEKPDVQFNFQHHLLGGCSIDAHGEPLTDEALTAAKNADAVILGAIGGPKWGTGKVRPEQGILKLRKEMGTFGNLRPCFFASESLVEYSPLKAEVCRGTNFNIIRELTGGIYFGDRTEDDGSGFALDTEPYSRHEVERVTRLAANLALQENPPAPVWSLDKANVLATSRLWRKVFTEVMEKEFPQLKFGHHLIDSAAMLMVKNPRALNGVIVTSNLFGDIISDEASVIPGSLGLLPSASVGAIPDGKTKVNGIYEPIHGSAPDISGKGIVNPIAAILSVSMMLKYSLCLPELATAVDVAVKNVLDSGVRTADIQGKASTKDMGDAVAAELTKLLKK
;
A
#
# COMPACT_ATOMS: atom_id res chain seq x y z
N MET A 1 27.78 3.43 12.28
CA MET A 1 26.56 2.61 12.28
C MET A 1 25.73 3.08 11.10
N PRO A 2 25.24 2.19 10.22
CA PRO A 2 24.36 2.63 9.14
C PRO A 2 23.05 3.16 9.75
N SER A 3 22.80 4.45 9.56
CA SER A 3 21.50 5.06 9.88
C SER A 3 20.68 5.11 8.59
N PHE A 4 19.42 4.71 8.68
CA PHE A 4 18.45 4.85 7.59
C PHE A 4 17.74 6.19 7.71
N ASN A 5 17.76 6.98 6.64
CA ASN A 5 17.02 8.24 6.57
C ASN A 5 15.57 7.96 6.19
N ILE A 6 14.64 8.28 7.08
CA ILE A 6 13.21 8.05 6.89
C ILE A 6 12.49 9.39 6.85
N VAL A 7 11.85 9.71 5.74
CA VAL A 7 10.97 10.89 5.67
C VAL A 7 9.58 10.51 6.15
N VAL A 8 9.01 11.34 7.02
CA VAL A 8 7.68 11.15 7.59
C VAL A 8 6.76 12.24 7.10
N PHE A 9 5.76 11.84 6.31
CA PHE A 9 4.61 12.64 5.92
C PHE A 9 3.39 12.19 6.73
N ALA A 10 3.23 12.72 7.94
CA ALA A 10 2.06 12.40 8.76
C ALA A 10 0.74 12.74 8.04
N GLY A 11 0.73 13.83 7.30
CA GLY A 11 -0.39 14.25 6.46
C GLY A 11 -1.55 14.85 7.26
N ASP A 12 -2.77 14.46 6.91
CA ASP A 12 -4.02 15.09 7.33
C ASP A 12 -4.82 14.20 8.30
N HIS A 13 -5.63 14.85 9.14
CA HIS A 13 -6.62 14.20 10.03
C HIS A 13 -6.06 13.05 10.87
N CYS A 14 -6.42 11.78 10.60
CA CYS A 14 -5.94 10.64 11.39
C CYS A 14 -4.48 10.26 11.13
N GLY A 15 -3.88 10.77 10.05
CA GLY A 15 -2.52 10.46 9.63
C GLY A 15 -1.47 10.63 10.74
N PRO A 16 -1.43 11.78 11.46
CA PRO A 16 -0.58 11.96 12.62
C PRO A 16 -0.77 10.94 13.75
N GLU A 17 -1.99 10.49 14.02
CA GLU A 17 -2.26 9.50 15.08
C GLU A 17 -1.67 8.13 14.72
N VAL A 18 -1.92 7.64 13.51
CA VAL A 18 -1.45 6.31 13.09
C VAL A 18 0.06 6.28 12.79
N THR A 19 0.63 7.38 12.29
CA THR A 19 2.08 7.47 12.03
C THR A 19 2.89 7.54 13.31
N ALA A 20 2.37 8.16 14.38
CA ALA A 20 3.02 8.12 15.69
C ALA A 20 3.19 6.67 16.20
N GLU A 21 2.17 5.83 16.02
CA GLU A 21 2.21 4.41 16.40
C GLU A 21 3.16 3.59 15.48
N ALA A 22 3.26 3.94 14.21
CA ALA A 22 4.24 3.34 13.30
C ALA A 22 5.69 3.71 13.69
N ILE A 23 5.95 4.96 14.06
CA ILE A 23 7.26 5.42 14.54
C ILE A 23 7.64 4.71 15.85
N LYS A 24 6.69 4.56 16.78
CA LYS A 24 6.89 3.82 18.04
C LYS A 24 7.44 2.41 17.80
N VAL A 25 6.96 1.71 16.77
CA VAL A 25 7.46 0.38 16.39
C VAL A 25 8.93 0.42 15.93
N LEU A 26 9.32 1.45 15.18
CA LEU A 26 10.72 1.67 14.77
C LEU A 26 11.62 2.01 15.96
N GLU A 27 11.13 2.82 16.90
CA GLU A 27 11.86 3.15 18.13
C GLU A 27 12.14 1.90 18.99
N VAL A 28 11.17 0.97 19.09
CA VAL A 28 11.38 -0.33 19.73
C VAL A 28 12.49 -1.12 19.04
N ILE A 29 12.52 -1.13 17.70
CA ILE A 29 13.59 -1.78 16.94
C ILE A 29 14.95 -1.16 17.25
N GLN A 30 15.06 0.17 17.30
CA GLN A 30 16.33 0.84 17.64
C GLN A 30 16.81 0.52 19.05
N ALA A 31 15.88 0.42 20.01
CA ALA A 31 16.19 0.11 21.40
C ALA A 31 16.71 -1.33 21.56
N GLU A 32 16.11 -2.29 20.86
CA GLU A 32 16.43 -3.72 21.01
C GLU A 32 17.49 -4.22 20.02
N LYS A 33 17.74 -3.50 18.91
CA LYS A 33 18.75 -3.79 17.89
C LYS A 33 19.64 -2.55 17.66
N PRO A 34 20.66 -2.29 18.50
CA PRO A 34 21.48 -1.09 18.43
C PRO A 34 22.19 -0.84 17.09
N ASP A 35 22.41 -1.90 16.29
CA ASP A 35 23.03 -1.80 14.96
C ASP A 35 22.08 -1.23 13.88
N VAL A 36 20.80 -1.07 14.18
CA VAL A 36 19.77 -0.49 13.31
C VAL A 36 19.34 0.85 13.89
N GLN A 37 19.58 1.94 13.16
CA GLN A 37 19.23 3.29 13.58
C GLN A 37 18.40 3.99 12.50
N PHE A 38 17.38 4.75 12.90
CA PHE A 38 16.55 5.54 11.99
C PHE A 38 16.75 7.03 12.29
N ASN A 39 16.87 7.83 11.23
CA ASN A 39 16.89 9.29 11.28
C ASN A 39 15.60 9.80 10.65
N PHE A 40 14.68 10.29 11.49
CA PHE A 40 13.37 10.75 11.06
C PHE A 40 13.41 12.22 10.62
N GLN A 41 12.93 12.49 9.41
CA GLN A 41 12.77 13.83 8.85
C GLN A 41 11.29 14.10 8.61
N HIS A 42 10.69 14.96 9.44
CA HIS A 42 9.28 15.28 9.35
C HIS A 42 9.05 16.41 8.35
N HIS A 43 8.16 16.19 7.38
CA HIS A 43 7.75 17.18 6.40
C HIS A 43 6.23 17.19 6.23
N LEU A 44 5.70 18.30 5.71
CA LEU A 44 4.27 18.43 5.41
C LEU A 44 3.97 17.96 3.98
N LEU A 45 2.85 17.26 3.84
CA LEU A 45 2.27 16.85 2.56
C LEU A 45 0.76 16.83 2.71
N GLY A 46 0.05 17.25 1.67
CA GLY A 46 -1.41 17.24 1.63
C GLY A 46 -2.01 18.55 2.13
N GLY A 47 -3.17 18.46 2.78
CA GLY A 47 -3.94 19.59 3.26
C GLY A 47 -3.20 20.44 4.28
N CYS A 48 -2.45 19.82 5.20
CA CYS A 48 -1.62 20.50 6.18
C CYS A 48 -0.49 21.33 5.52
N SER A 49 0.02 20.88 4.37
CA SER A 49 0.99 21.63 3.58
C SER A 49 0.32 22.80 2.85
N ILE A 50 -0.90 22.59 2.30
CA ILE A 50 -1.68 23.68 1.69
C ILE A 50 -1.94 24.78 2.71
N ASP A 51 -2.32 24.41 3.93
CA ASP A 51 -2.60 25.37 5.00
C ASP A 51 -1.35 26.17 5.40
N ALA A 52 -0.17 25.55 5.40
CA ALA A 52 1.08 26.18 5.82
C ALA A 52 1.80 26.96 4.70
N HIS A 53 1.72 26.47 3.46
CA HIS A 53 2.58 26.90 2.35
C HIS A 53 1.79 27.28 1.08
N GLY A 54 0.48 27.04 1.03
CA GLY A 54 -0.35 27.27 -0.15
C GLY A 54 -0.21 26.22 -1.25
N GLU A 55 0.59 25.17 -1.04
CA GLU A 55 0.80 24.07 -1.98
C GLU A 55 0.79 22.72 -1.26
N PRO A 56 0.36 21.62 -1.90
CA PRO A 56 0.24 20.32 -1.24
C PRO A 56 1.58 19.63 -1.01
N LEU A 57 2.64 19.98 -1.76
CA LEU A 57 3.97 19.40 -1.62
C LEU A 57 5.06 20.39 -2.06
N THR A 58 5.82 20.89 -1.08
CA THR A 58 6.97 21.77 -1.32
C THR A 58 8.12 21.02 -2.00
N ASP A 59 8.96 21.76 -2.73
CA ASP A 59 10.14 21.17 -3.38
C ASP A 59 11.20 20.71 -2.37
N GLU A 60 11.29 21.35 -1.18
CA GLU A 60 12.16 20.90 -0.07
C GLU A 60 11.76 19.50 0.40
N ALA A 61 10.48 19.32 0.72
CA ALA A 61 9.93 18.03 1.14
C ALA A 61 10.09 16.94 0.07
N LEU A 62 9.86 17.27 -1.20
CA LEU A 62 10.11 16.35 -2.31
C LEU A 62 11.59 15.96 -2.42
N THR A 63 12.49 16.92 -2.26
CA THR A 63 13.93 16.67 -2.29
C THR A 63 14.36 15.75 -1.15
N ALA A 64 13.84 15.97 0.06
CA ALA A 64 14.08 15.09 1.19
C ALA A 64 13.60 13.66 0.90
N ALA A 65 12.38 13.50 0.38
CA ALA A 65 11.81 12.19 0.06
C ALA A 65 12.62 11.42 -1.00
N LYS A 66 13.13 12.11 -2.04
CA LYS A 66 14.00 11.51 -3.06
C LYS A 66 15.33 11.00 -2.50
N ASN A 67 15.88 11.70 -1.50
CA ASN A 67 17.18 11.39 -0.89
C ASN A 67 17.09 10.43 0.32
N ALA A 68 15.88 10.09 0.75
CA ALA A 68 15.65 9.16 1.85
C ALA A 68 15.88 7.70 1.46
N ASP A 69 16.09 6.83 2.45
CA ASP A 69 16.07 5.38 2.27
C ASP A 69 14.62 4.88 2.10
N ALA A 70 13.65 5.54 2.75
CA ALA A 70 12.22 5.27 2.61
C ALA A 70 11.35 6.45 3.10
N VAL A 71 10.09 6.44 2.72
CA VAL A 71 9.07 7.41 3.12
C VAL A 71 7.93 6.70 3.87
N ILE A 72 7.58 7.18 5.04
CA ILE A 72 6.34 6.81 5.76
C ILE A 72 5.31 7.90 5.51
N LEU A 73 4.11 7.50 5.10
CA LEU A 73 2.99 8.39 4.85
C LEU A 73 1.78 7.96 5.69
N GLY A 74 1.15 8.93 6.34
CA GLY A 74 -0.06 8.70 7.14
C GLY A 74 -1.30 8.67 6.28
N ALA A 75 -1.99 9.80 6.17
CA ALA A 75 -3.16 9.93 5.31
C ALA A 75 -3.22 11.31 4.68
N ILE A 76 -3.82 11.43 3.50
CA ILE A 76 -3.89 12.69 2.74
C ILE A 76 -5.34 13.00 2.38
N GLY A 77 -5.72 14.28 2.41
CA GLY A 77 -7.02 14.74 1.95
C GLY A 77 -8.04 14.94 3.07
N GLY A 78 -9.17 15.55 2.71
CA GLY A 78 -10.28 15.79 3.64
C GLY A 78 -11.28 16.81 3.12
N PRO A 79 -12.50 16.89 3.71
CA PRO A 79 -13.60 17.70 3.20
C PRO A 79 -13.27 19.19 3.06
N LYS A 80 -12.34 19.70 3.89
CA LYS A 80 -11.91 21.10 3.89
C LYS A 80 -11.37 21.56 2.54
N TRP A 81 -10.67 20.70 1.79
CA TRP A 81 -9.94 21.10 0.59
C TRP A 81 -10.69 20.82 -0.73
N GLY A 82 -11.80 20.07 -0.68
CA GLY A 82 -12.76 19.89 -1.77
C GLY A 82 -12.15 19.47 -3.12
N THR A 83 -12.83 19.84 -4.22
CA THR A 83 -12.40 19.54 -5.61
C THR A 83 -11.82 20.78 -6.33
N GLY A 84 -11.37 21.79 -5.57
CA GLY A 84 -10.86 23.05 -6.10
C GLY A 84 -9.56 22.91 -6.92
N LYS A 85 -8.94 24.04 -7.31
CA LYS A 85 -7.73 24.04 -8.15
C LYS A 85 -6.52 23.41 -7.45
N VAL A 86 -6.36 23.65 -6.15
CA VAL A 86 -5.27 23.11 -5.32
C VAL A 86 -5.88 22.06 -4.40
N ARG A 87 -5.39 20.82 -4.48
CA ARG A 87 -5.94 19.67 -3.76
C ARG A 87 -4.85 18.83 -3.13
N PRO A 88 -5.06 18.25 -1.94
CA PRO A 88 -4.10 17.37 -1.28
C PRO A 88 -3.60 16.23 -2.18
N GLU A 89 -4.50 15.65 -2.98
CA GLU A 89 -4.22 14.51 -3.88
C GLU A 89 -3.20 14.87 -4.97
N GLN A 90 -3.10 16.15 -5.37
CA GLN A 90 -2.06 16.58 -6.31
C GLN A 90 -0.66 16.39 -5.73
N GLY A 91 -0.49 16.56 -4.41
CA GLY A 91 0.78 16.37 -3.71
C GLY A 91 1.25 14.91 -3.77
N ILE A 92 0.38 13.96 -3.42
CA ILE A 92 0.74 12.53 -3.42
C ILE A 92 0.97 12.00 -4.84
N LEU A 93 0.20 12.48 -5.84
CA LEU A 93 0.43 12.14 -7.24
C LEU A 93 1.77 12.71 -7.75
N LYS A 94 2.11 13.97 -7.39
CA LYS A 94 3.43 14.57 -7.68
C LYS A 94 4.53 13.74 -7.03
N LEU A 95 4.41 13.39 -5.74
CA LEU A 95 5.40 12.60 -5.01
C LEU A 95 5.66 11.25 -5.69
N ARG A 96 4.62 10.47 -5.95
CA ARG A 96 4.72 9.13 -6.58
C ARG A 96 5.37 9.19 -7.96
N LYS A 97 4.97 10.17 -8.78
CA LYS A 97 5.54 10.37 -10.12
C LYS A 97 7.01 10.75 -10.06
N GLU A 98 7.35 11.71 -9.21
CA GLU A 98 8.70 12.26 -9.09
C GLU A 98 9.69 11.29 -8.43
N MET A 99 9.21 10.42 -7.53
CA MET A 99 10.00 9.31 -6.97
C MET A 99 10.03 8.09 -7.89
N GLY A 100 9.25 8.08 -8.98
CA GLY A 100 9.17 6.97 -9.92
C GLY A 100 8.57 5.69 -9.32
N THR A 101 7.75 5.79 -8.26
CA THR A 101 7.18 4.63 -7.54
C THR A 101 6.03 4.02 -8.34
N PHE A 102 6.35 3.30 -9.42
CA PHE A 102 5.39 2.79 -10.39
C PHE A 102 4.60 1.57 -9.91
N GLY A 103 5.10 0.83 -8.92
CA GLY A 103 4.48 -0.40 -8.45
C GLY A 103 3.89 -0.23 -7.07
N ASN A 104 2.56 -0.25 -6.95
CA ASN A 104 1.87 -0.24 -5.68
C ASN A 104 1.49 -1.66 -5.25
N LEU A 105 2.00 -2.12 -4.12
CA LEU A 105 1.75 -3.40 -3.49
C LEU A 105 0.66 -3.21 -2.43
N ARG A 106 -0.41 -4.01 -2.52
CA ARG A 106 -1.50 -4.06 -1.54
C ARG A 106 -1.80 -5.52 -1.21
N PRO A 107 -1.20 -6.08 -0.14
CA PRO A 107 -1.48 -7.44 0.28
C PRO A 107 -2.89 -7.53 0.87
N CYS A 108 -3.58 -8.63 0.59
CA CYS A 108 -4.87 -8.98 1.16
C CYS A 108 -4.79 -10.38 1.78
N PHE A 109 -4.77 -10.41 3.10
CA PHE A 109 -4.70 -11.62 3.90
C PHE A 109 -5.35 -11.38 5.27
N PHE A 110 -5.70 -12.45 5.97
CA PHE A 110 -6.11 -12.37 7.37
C PHE A 110 -4.86 -12.36 8.26
N ALA A 111 -4.57 -11.25 8.93
CA ALA A 111 -3.45 -11.14 9.86
C ALA A 111 -3.56 -12.12 11.04
N SER A 112 -4.78 -12.58 11.35
CA SER A 112 -5.08 -13.61 12.33
C SER A 112 -6.30 -14.41 11.86
N GLU A 113 -6.31 -15.72 12.10
CA GLU A 113 -7.50 -16.57 11.87
C GLU A 113 -8.71 -16.09 12.68
N SER A 114 -8.49 -15.39 13.80
CA SER A 114 -9.55 -14.82 14.62
C SER A 114 -10.30 -13.68 13.94
N LEU A 115 -9.78 -13.16 12.82
CA LEU A 115 -10.41 -12.10 12.02
C LEU A 115 -11.37 -12.64 10.95
N VAL A 116 -11.35 -13.94 10.65
CA VAL A 116 -12.18 -14.52 9.57
C VAL A 116 -13.67 -14.25 9.78
N GLU A 117 -14.15 -14.33 11.01
CA GLU A 117 -15.56 -14.09 11.38
C GLU A 117 -15.99 -12.61 11.24
N TYR A 118 -15.03 -11.70 11.02
CA TYR A 118 -15.27 -10.26 10.82
C TYR A 118 -15.31 -9.89 9.34
N SER A 119 -14.99 -10.83 8.45
CA SER A 119 -15.17 -10.65 7.02
C SER A 119 -16.65 -10.41 6.70
N PRO A 120 -16.98 -9.52 5.75
CA PRO A 120 -18.34 -9.46 5.19
C PRO A 120 -18.70 -10.71 4.39
N LEU A 121 -17.71 -11.53 4.02
CA LEU A 121 -17.90 -12.80 3.33
C LEU A 121 -18.01 -13.95 4.34
N LYS A 122 -18.76 -14.99 3.98
CA LYS A 122 -18.84 -16.20 4.81
C LYS A 122 -17.45 -16.83 4.99
N ALA A 123 -17.18 -17.38 6.17
CA ALA A 123 -15.88 -17.95 6.50
C ALA A 123 -15.41 -19.01 5.47
N GLU A 124 -16.30 -19.88 4.99
CA GLU A 124 -15.97 -20.89 3.97
C GLU A 124 -15.62 -20.30 2.59
N VAL A 125 -15.96 -19.04 2.33
CA VAL A 125 -15.63 -18.31 1.09
C VAL A 125 -14.29 -17.62 1.17
N CYS A 126 -13.99 -16.95 2.29
CA CYS A 126 -12.82 -16.07 2.41
C CYS A 126 -11.64 -16.67 3.19
N ARG A 127 -11.85 -17.66 4.06
CA ARG A 127 -10.75 -18.27 4.83
C ARG A 127 -9.66 -18.78 3.89
N GLY A 128 -8.41 -18.39 4.15
CA GLY A 128 -7.25 -18.72 3.32
C GLY A 128 -7.03 -17.80 2.11
N THR A 129 -7.75 -16.68 1.99
CA THR A 129 -7.40 -15.60 1.06
C THR A 129 -6.01 -15.08 1.37
N ASN A 130 -5.14 -15.11 0.37
CA ASN A 130 -3.78 -14.62 0.42
C ASN A 130 -3.31 -14.25 -0.99
N PHE A 131 -3.41 -12.97 -1.34
CA PHE A 131 -2.85 -12.43 -2.57
C PHE A 131 -2.27 -11.04 -2.35
N ASN A 132 -1.43 -10.61 -3.28
CA ASN A 132 -0.90 -9.25 -3.33
C ASN A 132 -1.28 -8.58 -4.66
N ILE A 133 -1.96 -7.45 -4.59
CA ILE A 133 -2.31 -6.66 -5.77
C ILE A 133 -1.18 -5.68 -6.07
N ILE A 134 -0.64 -5.80 -7.28
CA ILE A 134 0.38 -4.96 -7.89
C ILE A 134 -0.31 -4.03 -8.88
N ARG A 135 -0.64 -2.84 -8.41
CA ARG A 135 -1.24 -1.77 -9.20
C ARG A 135 -0.14 -0.94 -9.85
N GLU A 136 -0.22 -0.73 -11.17
CA GLU A 136 0.60 0.33 -11.79
C GLU A 136 0.14 1.69 -11.29
N LEU A 137 1.06 2.54 -10.82
CA LEU A 137 0.72 3.71 -10.01
C LEU A 137 1.04 5.06 -10.68
N THR A 138 1.73 5.07 -11.82
CA THR A 138 2.30 6.31 -12.40
C THR A 138 1.91 6.58 -13.85
N GLY A 139 1.01 5.77 -14.41
CA GLY A 139 0.44 5.92 -15.75
C GLY A 139 -1.08 5.71 -15.77
N GLY A 140 -1.63 5.44 -16.96
CA GLY A 140 -3.06 5.30 -17.18
C GLY A 140 -3.84 6.61 -17.02
N ILE A 141 -5.15 6.47 -16.83
CA ILE A 141 -6.15 7.55 -16.87
C ILE A 141 -5.92 8.65 -15.83
N TYR A 142 -5.21 8.34 -14.75
CA TYR A 142 -4.90 9.33 -13.71
C TYR A 142 -3.84 10.34 -14.16
N PHE A 143 -3.01 9.97 -15.13
CA PHE A 143 -1.93 10.79 -15.67
C PHE A 143 -2.10 11.12 -17.16
N GLY A 144 -3.13 10.56 -17.81
CA GLY A 144 -3.50 10.90 -19.18
C GLY A 144 -4.03 12.32 -19.32
N ASP A 145 -4.02 12.79 -20.56
CA ASP A 145 -4.60 14.09 -20.92
C ASP A 145 -6.09 14.12 -20.58
N ARG A 146 -6.52 15.26 -20.03
CA ARG A 146 -7.89 15.51 -19.61
C ARG A 146 -8.43 16.83 -20.15
N THR A 147 -9.73 16.86 -20.41
CA THR A 147 -10.48 18.08 -20.75
C THR A 147 -11.65 18.19 -19.79
N GLU A 148 -11.66 19.25 -18.99
CA GLU A 148 -12.78 19.60 -18.12
C GLU A 148 -13.92 20.22 -18.94
N ASP A 149 -15.15 20.07 -18.47
CA ASP A 149 -16.30 20.76 -19.07
C ASP A 149 -16.19 22.28 -18.87
N ASP A 150 -16.17 23.02 -19.97
CA ASP A 150 -16.14 24.48 -20.04
C ASP A 150 -17.55 25.10 -20.23
N GLY A 151 -18.60 24.30 -20.02
CA GLY A 151 -19.99 24.63 -20.31
C GLY A 151 -20.52 24.00 -21.60
N SER A 152 -19.69 23.23 -22.31
CA SER A 152 -20.06 22.46 -23.50
C SER A 152 -20.84 21.18 -23.18
N GLY A 153 -20.81 20.71 -21.94
CA GLY A 153 -21.35 19.41 -21.54
C GLY A 153 -20.46 18.23 -21.97
N PHE A 154 -19.20 18.50 -22.32
CA PHE A 154 -18.22 17.50 -22.74
C PHE A 154 -17.04 17.48 -21.79
N ALA A 155 -16.63 16.27 -21.39
CA ALA A 155 -15.39 16.02 -20.67
C ALA A 155 -14.71 14.78 -21.25
N LEU A 156 -13.38 14.71 -21.10
CA LEU A 156 -12.58 13.61 -21.62
C LEU A 156 -11.46 13.27 -20.64
N ASP A 157 -11.28 11.96 -20.41
CA ASP A 157 -10.11 11.38 -19.77
C ASP A 157 -9.53 10.29 -20.68
N THR A 158 -8.21 10.26 -20.82
CA THR A 158 -7.52 9.29 -21.70
C THR A 158 -6.78 8.25 -20.87
N GLU A 159 -6.89 6.95 -21.21
CA GLU A 159 -6.14 5.83 -20.57
C GLU A 159 -4.94 5.41 -21.45
N PRO A 160 -3.79 6.12 -21.42
CA PRO A 160 -2.60 5.71 -22.13
C PRO A 160 -1.76 4.72 -21.31
N TYR A 161 -1.20 3.73 -22.00
CA TYR A 161 -0.05 2.95 -21.53
C TYR A 161 0.93 2.72 -22.67
N SER A 162 2.20 2.84 -22.37
CA SER A 162 3.30 2.38 -23.22
C SER A 162 3.69 0.94 -22.89
N ARG A 163 4.41 0.28 -23.83
CA ARG A 163 4.98 -1.05 -23.60
C ARG A 163 5.87 -1.08 -22.34
N HIS A 164 6.75 -0.09 -22.20
CA HIS A 164 7.70 -0.01 -21.08
C HIS A 164 7.02 0.01 -19.71
N GLU A 165 5.91 0.76 -19.59
CA GLU A 165 5.16 0.84 -18.32
C GLU A 165 4.53 -0.50 -17.92
N VAL A 166 4.02 -1.26 -18.90
CA VAL A 166 3.49 -2.60 -18.65
C VAL A 166 4.61 -3.58 -18.32
N GLU A 167 5.76 -3.49 -18.99
CA GLU A 167 6.89 -4.37 -18.74
C GLU A 167 7.44 -4.24 -17.32
N ARG A 168 7.67 -3.01 -16.83
CA ARG A 168 8.25 -2.78 -15.50
C ARG A 168 7.36 -3.32 -14.37
N VAL A 169 6.05 -3.12 -14.46
CA VAL A 169 5.10 -3.61 -13.45
C VAL A 169 4.90 -5.13 -13.55
N THR A 170 4.97 -5.70 -14.76
CA THR A 170 4.96 -7.16 -14.96
C THR A 170 6.19 -7.80 -14.34
N ARG A 171 7.39 -7.26 -14.58
CA ARG A 171 8.64 -7.77 -13.98
C ARG A 171 8.63 -7.64 -12.46
N LEU A 172 8.08 -6.55 -11.92
CA LEU A 172 7.88 -6.41 -10.48
C LEU A 172 6.98 -7.53 -9.93
N ALA A 173 5.80 -7.74 -10.52
CA ALA A 173 4.86 -8.77 -10.08
C ALA A 173 5.48 -10.17 -10.16
N ALA A 174 6.19 -10.49 -11.24
CA ALA A 174 6.85 -11.78 -11.41
C ALA A 174 7.98 -12.01 -10.39
N ASN A 175 8.81 -10.99 -10.12
CA ASN A 175 9.87 -11.12 -9.12
C ASN A 175 9.31 -11.28 -7.70
N LEU A 176 8.23 -10.57 -7.36
CA LEU A 176 7.54 -10.77 -6.08
C LEU A 176 6.96 -12.18 -5.98
N ALA A 177 6.38 -12.70 -7.07
CA ALA A 177 5.86 -14.07 -7.10
C ALA A 177 6.96 -15.13 -6.93
N LEU A 178 8.17 -14.89 -7.44
CA LEU A 178 9.33 -15.77 -7.25
C LEU A 178 9.91 -15.74 -5.84
N GLN A 179 9.64 -14.70 -5.06
CA GLN A 179 10.09 -14.60 -3.67
C GLN A 179 9.24 -15.43 -2.72
N GLU A 180 8.06 -15.89 -3.16
CA GLU A 180 7.21 -16.82 -2.40
C GLU A 180 7.75 -18.25 -2.48
N ASN A 181 7.47 -19.05 -1.44
CA ASN A 181 7.89 -20.44 -1.38
C ASN A 181 6.70 -21.38 -1.06
N PRO A 182 6.19 -22.14 -2.05
CA PRO A 182 6.61 -22.19 -3.45
C PRO A 182 6.26 -20.89 -4.22
N PRO A 183 6.88 -20.64 -5.40
CA PRO A 183 6.56 -19.48 -6.22
C PRO A 183 5.06 -19.35 -6.50
N ALA A 184 4.54 -18.14 -6.30
CA ALA A 184 3.13 -17.84 -6.45
C ALA A 184 2.71 -17.74 -7.94
N PRO A 185 1.44 -18.02 -8.29
CA PRO A 185 0.93 -17.71 -9.62
C PRO A 185 0.76 -16.19 -9.81
N VAL A 186 0.83 -15.73 -11.06
CA VAL A 186 0.61 -14.32 -11.44
C VAL A 186 -0.67 -14.15 -12.27
N TRP A 187 -1.57 -13.28 -11.84
CA TRP A 187 -2.85 -13.01 -12.50
C TRP A 187 -2.88 -11.60 -13.09
N SER A 188 -2.96 -11.47 -14.41
CA SER A 188 -3.12 -10.17 -15.07
C SER A 188 -4.61 -9.83 -15.23
N LEU A 189 -5.04 -8.67 -14.73
CA LEU A 189 -6.41 -8.18 -14.88
C LEU A 189 -6.49 -7.06 -15.91
N ASP A 190 -7.40 -7.19 -16.88
CA ASP A 190 -7.56 -6.21 -17.96
C ASP A 190 -9.01 -6.13 -18.49
N LYS A 191 -9.25 -5.30 -19.51
CA LYS A 191 -10.51 -5.28 -20.28
C LYS A 191 -10.26 -5.46 -21.79
N ALA A 192 -9.43 -6.44 -22.16
CA ALA A 192 -8.94 -6.61 -23.54
C ALA A 192 -10.02 -6.92 -24.58
N ASN A 193 -11.19 -7.39 -24.14
CA ASN A 193 -12.37 -7.58 -24.99
C ASN A 193 -12.99 -6.27 -25.49
N VAL A 194 -12.66 -5.12 -24.87
CA VAL A 194 -13.17 -3.80 -25.28
C VAL A 194 -12.02 -2.84 -25.59
N LEU A 195 -11.09 -2.64 -24.64
CA LEU A 195 -10.15 -1.53 -24.67
C LEU A 195 -8.87 -1.83 -25.47
N ALA A 196 -8.43 -0.89 -26.30
CA ALA A 196 -7.17 -0.98 -27.04
C ALA A 196 -5.97 -1.05 -26.08
N THR A 197 -5.96 -0.20 -25.04
CA THR A 197 -4.93 -0.19 -24.00
C THR A 197 -4.81 -1.54 -23.29
N SER A 198 -5.94 -2.18 -22.98
CA SER A 198 -5.93 -3.52 -22.38
C SER A 198 -5.46 -4.63 -23.33
N ARG A 199 -5.66 -4.49 -24.65
CA ARG A 199 -5.06 -5.42 -25.63
C ARG A 199 -3.54 -5.30 -25.68
N LEU A 200 -3.02 -4.07 -25.60
CA LEU A 200 -1.57 -3.85 -25.45
C LEU A 200 -1.07 -4.46 -24.14
N TRP A 201 -1.75 -4.18 -23.02
CA TRP A 201 -1.42 -4.72 -21.70
C TRP A 201 -1.29 -6.25 -21.73
N ARG A 202 -2.35 -6.94 -22.18
CA ARG A 202 -2.38 -8.40 -22.26
C ARG A 202 -1.25 -8.96 -23.13
N LYS A 203 -1.00 -8.35 -24.29
CA LYS A 203 0.10 -8.75 -25.19
C LYS A 203 1.45 -8.64 -24.49
N VAL A 204 1.76 -7.47 -23.92
CA VAL A 204 3.06 -7.20 -23.31
C VAL A 204 3.29 -8.05 -22.07
N PHE A 205 2.28 -8.17 -21.19
CA PHE A 205 2.36 -9.05 -20.03
C PHE A 205 2.68 -10.50 -20.44
N THR A 206 1.94 -11.04 -21.41
CA THR A 206 2.13 -12.42 -21.88
C THR A 206 3.53 -12.62 -22.46
N GLU A 207 3.99 -11.70 -23.31
CA GLU A 207 5.34 -11.76 -23.90
C GLU A 207 6.44 -11.74 -22.84
N VAL A 208 6.31 -10.93 -21.78
CA VAL A 208 7.29 -10.86 -20.68
C VAL A 208 7.26 -12.15 -19.86
N MET A 209 6.08 -12.61 -19.45
CA MET A 209 5.95 -13.83 -18.64
C MET A 209 6.50 -15.06 -19.36
N GLU A 210 6.20 -15.24 -20.65
CA GLU A 210 6.66 -16.39 -21.44
C GLU A 210 8.17 -16.37 -21.69
N LYS A 211 8.75 -15.18 -21.93
CA LYS A 211 10.17 -15.06 -22.28
C LYS A 211 11.09 -15.02 -21.06
N GLU A 212 10.69 -14.32 -20.01
CA GLU A 212 11.55 -14.01 -18.86
C GLU A 212 11.22 -14.86 -17.63
N PHE A 213 9.98 -15.37 -17.52
CA PHE A 213 9.51 -16.09 -16.33
C PHE A 213 8.75 -17.40 -16.66
N PRO A 214 9.28 -18.28 -17.55
CA PRO A 214 8.58 -19.49 -17.98
C PRO A 214 8.28 -20.50 -16.84
N GLN A 215 8.94 -20.35 -15.69
CA GLN A 215 8.71 -21.15 -14.49
C GLN A 215 7.49 -20.73 -13.68
N LEU A 216 6.94 -19.52 -13.88
CA LEU A 216 5.79 -19.03 -13.14
C LEU A 216 4.49 -19.43 -13.83
N LYS A 217 3.54 -19.96 -13.06
CA LYS A 217 2.16 -20.09 -13.52
C LYS A 217 1.56 -18.70 -13.68
N PHE A 218 0.95 -18.41 -14.83
CA PHE A 218 0.22 -17.15 -15.01
C PHE A 218 -1.10 -17.33 -15.74
N GLY A 219 -1.97 -16.32 -15.64
CA GLY A 219 -3.25 -16.30 -16.33
C GLY A 219 -3.81 -14.88 -16.45
N HIS A 220 -4.90 -14.78 -17.23
CA HIS A 220 -5.61 -13.52 -17.47
C HIS A 220 -7.03 -13.61 -16.97
N HIS A 221 -7.51 -12.54 -16.34
CA HIS A 221 -8.92 -12.35 -16.04
C HIS A 221 -9.39 -11.00 -16.59
N LEU A 222 -10.63 -10.95 -17.05
CA LEU A 222 -11.27 -9.66 -17.27
C LEU A 222 -11.57 -9.02 -15.90
N ILE A 223 -11.44 -7.71 -15.78
CA ILE A 223 -11.58 -6.99 -14.50
C ILE A 223 -12.97 -7.19 -13.86
N ASP A 224 -14.04 -7.25 -14.66
CA ASP A 224 -15.40 -7.55 -14.20
C ASP A 224 -15.54 -8.99 -13.70
N SER A 225 -14.92 -9.95 -14.39
CA SER A 225 -14.87 -11.34 -13.91
C SER A 225 -14.06 -11.46 -12.62
N ALA A 226 -12.98 -10.69 -12.48
CA ALA A 226 -12.15 -10.67 -11.29
C ALA A 226 -12.90 -10.09 -10.08
N ALA A 227 -13.65 -8.99 -10.25
CA ALA A 227 -14.53 -8.45 -9.22
C ALA A 227 -15.56 -9.48 -8.74
N MET A 228 -16.21 -10.19 -9.67
CA MET A 228 -17.11 -11.30 -9.28
C MET A 228 -16.39 -12.42 -8.51
N LEU A 229 -15.14 -12.74 -8.87
CA LEU A 229 -14.35 -13.74 -8.16
C LEU A 229 -13.94 -13.28 -6.76
N MET A 230 -13.61 -12.01 -6.56
CA MET A 230 -13.27 -11.44 -5.24
C MET A 230 -14.37 -11.69 -4.21
N VAL A 231 -15.63 -11.59 -4.61
CA VAL A 231 -16.77 -11.85 -3.73
C VAL A 231 -17.08 -13.35 -3.63
N LYS A 232 -17.06 -14.08 -4.75
CA LYS A 232 -17.53 -15.47 -4.81
C LYS A 232 -16.54 -16.49 -4.25
N ASN A 233 -15.24 -16.31 -4.53
CA ASN A 233 -14.15 -17.20 -4.11
C ASN A 233 -12.81 -16.46 -4.29
N PRO A 234 -12.47 -15.50 -3.42
CA PRO A 234 -11.27 -14.69 -3.55
C PRO A 234 -9.98 -15.53 -3.63
N ARG A 235 -9.96 -16.72 -3.02
CA ARG A 235 -8.86 -17.69 -3.12
C ARG A 235 -8.50 -18.11 -4.53
N ALA A 236 -9.42 -17.98 -5.50
CA ALA A 236 -9.12 -18.25 -6.90
C ALA A 236 -8.04 -17.31 -7.45
N LEU A 237 -7.87 -16.14 -6.83
CA LEU A 237 -6.88 -15.14 -7.18
C LEU A 237 -5.65 -15.17 -6.24
N ASN A 238 -5.54 -16.16 -5.34
CA ASN A 238 -4.36 -16.31 -4.47
C ASN A 238 -3.08 -16.30 -5.33
N GLY A 239 -2.08 -15.56 -4.86
CA GLY A 239 -0.83 -15.27 -5.58
C GLY A 239 -0.62 -13.78 -5.80
N VAL A 240 -0.05 -13.39 -6.94
CA VAL A 240 0.22 -11.99 -7.28
C VAL A 240 -0.73 -11.55 -8.39
N ILE A 241 -1.49 -10.49 -8.15
CA ILE A 241 -2.40 -9.90 -9.13
C ILE A 241 -1.72 -8.66 -9.70
N VAL A 242 -1.73 -8.45 -11.02
CA VAL A 242 -1.17 -7.24 -11.64
C VAL A 242 -2.19 -6.59 -12.57
N THR A 243 -2.33 -5.27 -12.48
CA THR A 243 -3.32 -4.54 -13.28
C THR A 243 -2.98 -3.05 -13.43
N SER A 244 -3.74 -2.37 -14.31
CA SER A 244 -3.57 -0.93 -14.57
C SER A 244 -3.99 -0.08 -13.37
N ASN A 245 -3.63 1.20 -13.41
CA ASN A 245 -3.87 2.15 -12.32
C ASN A 245 -5.33 2.21 -11.84
N LEU A 246 -6.29 2.49 -12.74
CA LEU A 246 -7.71 2.59 -12.36
C LEU A 246 -8.27 1.25 -11.87
N PHE A 247 -7.99 0.15 -12.57
CA PHE A 247 -8.48 -1.17 -12.19
C PHE A 247 -7.88 -1.63 -10.86
N GLY A 248 -6.60 -1.34 -10.64
CA GLY A 248 -5.88 -1.62 -9.41
C GLY A 248 -6.43 -0.84 -8.23
N ASP A 249 -6.80 0.42 -8.44
CA ASP A 249 -7.48 1.23 -7.42
C ASP A 249 -8.74 0.54 -6.93
N ILE A 250 -9.65 0.25 -7.87
CA ILE A 250 -10.96 -0.32 -7.58
C ILE A 250 -10.83 -1.72 -6.94
N ILE A 251 -10.06 -2.62 -7.57
CA ILE A 251 -10.01 -4.02 -7.12
C ILE A 251 -9.24 -4.19 -5.81
N SER A 252 -8.29 -3.29 -5.51
CA SER A 252 -7.59 -3.33 -4.23
C SER A 252 -8.43 -2.78 -3.09
N ASP A 253 -9.27 -1.77 -3.34
CA ASP A 253 -10.27 -1.32 -2.37
C ASP A 253 -11.36 -2.38 -2.19
N GLU A 254 -11.80 -3.08 -3.24
CA GLU A 254 -12.72 -4.22 -3.10
C GLU A 254 -12.11 -5.37 -2.28
N ALA A 255 -10.85 -5.72 -2.54
CA ALA A 255 -10.13 -6.73 -1.76
C ALA A 255 -9.96 -6.30 -0.30
N SER A 256 -9.89 -5.00 -0.05
CA SER A 256 -9.45 -4.49 1.24
C SER A 256 -10.37 -4.81 2.43
N VAL A 257 -11.66 -5.00 2.13
CA VAL A 257 -12.67 -5.28 3.13
C VAL A 257 -12.78 -6.78 3.43
N ILE A 258 -12.16 -7.64 2.62
CA ILE A 258 -12.22 -9.11 2.79
C ILE A 258 -11.69 -9.50 4.18
N PRO A 259 -10.55 -8.99 4.69
CA PRO A 259 -10.06 -9.32 6.02
C PRO A 259 -10.90 -8.75 7.18
N GLY A 260 -11.95 -7.97 6.87
CA GLY A 260 -12.90 -7.44 7.85
C GLY A 260 -12.71 -5.96 8.20
N SER A 261 -11.59 -5.33 7.82
CA SER A 261 -11.40 -3.88 8.00
C SER A 261 -10.32 -3.30 7.09
N LEU A 262 -10.61 -2.11 6.55
CA LEU A 262 -9.64 -1.23 5.87
C LEU A 262 -8.44 -0.87 6.77
N GLY A 263 -8.65 -0.78 8.08
CA GLY A 263 -7.64 -0.41 9.08
C GLY A 263 -6.52 -1.44 9.26
N LEU A 264 -6.61 -2.59 8.58
CA LEU A 264 -5.64 -3.68 8.68
C LEU A 264 -4.64 -3.74 7.53
N LEU A 265 -4.85 -2.96 6.47
CA LEU A 265 -4.15 -3.20 5.22
C LEU A 265 -3.06 -2.16 4.93
N PRO A 266 -1.79 -2.59 4.87
CA PRO A 266 -0.69 -1.73 4.50
C PRO A 266 -0.60 -1.57 2.98
N SER A 267 0.23 -0.64 2.55
CA SER A 267 0.62 -0.48 1.16
C SER A 267 2.07 -0.03 1.04
N ALA A 268 2.70 -0.46 -0.05
CA ALA A 268 4.03 0.00 -0.45
C ALA A 268 4.02 0.45 -1.91
N SER A 269 4.59 1.61 -2.20
CA SER A 269 4.81 2.10 -3.56
C SER A 269 6.31 2.08 -3.83
N VAL A 270 6.77 1.24 -4.75
CA VAL A 270 8.20 1.03 -5.05
C VAL A 270 8.56 1.47 -6.46
N GLY A 271 9.76 2.04 -6.61
CA GLY A 271 10.30 2.49 -7.91
C GLY A 271 11.28 1.52 -8.57
N ALA A 272 11.59 0.41 -7.90
CA ALA A 272 12.45 -0.66 -8.42
C ALA A 272 11.99 -2.01 -7.88
N ILE A 273 12.57 -3.09 -8.39
CA ILE A 273 12.29 -4.46 -7.90
C ILE A 273 13.08 -4.68 -6.61
N PRO A 274 12.41 -4.89 -5.46
CA PRO A 274 13.11 -5.17 -4.21
C PRO A 274 13.65 -6.61 -4.24
N ASP A 275 14.96 -6.78 -4.32
CA ASP A 275 15.63 -8.10 -4.35
C ASP A 275 16.01 -8.63 -2.95
N GLY A 276 15.71 -7.85 -1.90
CA GLY A 276 16.06 -8.13 -0.51
C GLY A 276 17.54 -7.89 -0.16
N LYS A 277 18.35 -7.38 -1.10
CA LYS A 277 19.80 -7.17 -0.95
C LYS A 277 20.22 -5.72 -1.22
N THR A 278 19.49 -5.05 -2.10
CA THR A 278 19.71 -3.68 -2.52
C THR A 278 18.59 -2.83 -1.96
N LYS A 279 18.94 -1.70 -1.35
CA LYS A 279 17.94 -0.74 -0.88
C LYS A 279 17.16 -0.17 -2.06
N VAL A 280 15.86 -0.04 -1.89
CA VAL A 280 14.95 0.57 -2.86
C VAL A 280 14.19 1.67 -2.15
N ASN A 281 14.23 2.91 -2.62
CA ASN A 281 13.38 3.95 -2.05
C ASN A 281 11.91 3.64 -2.38
N GLY A 282 11.02 3.79 -1.39
CA GLY A 282 9.59 3.52 -1.52
C GLY A 282 8.77 4.34 -0.53
N ILE A 283 7.47 4.43 -0.82
CA ILE A 283 6.47 5.11 0.01
C ILE A 283 5.60 4.06 0.69
N TYR A 284 5.49 4.11 2.01
CA TYR A 284 4.78 3.13 2.83
C TYR A 284 3.64 3.81 3.58
N GLU A 285 2.42 3.37 3.31
CA GLU A 285 1.20 4.06 3.75
C GLU A 285 0.10 3.06 4.12
N PRO A 286 -0.78 3.35 5.08
CA PRO A 286 -2.03 2.62 5.19
C PRO A 286 -2.92 2.90 3.96
N ILE A 287 -3.73 1.95 3.53
CA ILE A 287 -4.65 2.20 2.40
C ILE A 287 -5.86 3.06 2.77
N HIS A 288 -6.18 3.16 4.06
CA HIS A 288 -7.36 3.89 4.51
C HIS A 288 -7.21 5.40 4.27
N GLY A 289 -8.33 6.07 4.03
CA GLY A 289 -8.34 7.53 3.91
C GLY A 289 -8.05 8.23 5.24
N SER A 290 -8.19 9.56 5.24
CA SER A 290 -7.84 10.42 6.39
C SER A 290 -8.85 10.41 7.54
N ALA A 291 -10.00 9.74 7.38
CA ALA A 291 -11.01 9.52 8.43
C ALA A 291 -11.35 10.79 9.25
N PRO A 292 -11.77 11.89 8.60
CA PRO A 292 -11.97 13.20 9.23
C PRO A 292 -13.03 13.20 10.34
N ASP A 293 -13.98 12.27 10.27
CA ASP A 293 -15.08 12.08 11.22
C ASP A 293 -14.63 11.49 12.57
N ILE A 294 -13.49 10.78 12.60
CA ILE A 294 -12.94 10.15 13.80
C ILE A 294 -11.54 10.66 14.20
N SER A 295 -10.96 11.57 13.42
CA SER A 295 -9.70 12.24 13.76
C SER A 295 -9.75 12.95 15.11
N GLY A 296 -8.66 12.85 15.86
CA GLY A 296 -8.47 13.41 17.19
C GLY A 296 -9.19 12.65 18.31
N LYS A 297 -9.90 11.56 18.00
CA LYS A 297 -10.62 10.75 19.00
C LYS A 297 -9.79 9.60 19.55
N GLY A 298 -8.62 9.30 18.98
CA GLY A 298 -7.77 8.19 19.43
C GLY A 298 -8.41 6.81 19.24
N ILE A 299 -9.26 6.64 18.23
CA ILE A 299 -9.95 5.36 17.94
C ILE A 299 -9.62 4.79 16.56
N VAL A 300 -8.72 5.45 15.81
CA VAL A 300 -8.29 5.00 14.49
C VAL A 300 -7.38 3.79 14.64
N ASN A 301 -7.57 2.77 13.83
CA ASN A 301 -6.75 1.56 13.87
C ASN A 301 -5.33 1.83 13.31
N PRO A 302 -4.25 1.70 14.10
CA PRO A 302 -2.89 1.94 13.62
C PRO A 302 -2.26 0.74 12.91
N ILE A 303 -2.93 -0.43 12.86
CA ILE A 303 -2.34 -1.67 12.35
C ILE A 303 -1.86 -1.52 10.91
N ALA A 304 -2.66 -0.91 10.03
CA ALA A 304 -2.25 -0.68 8.65
C ALA A 304 -0.94 0.12 8.55
N ALA A 305 -0.79 1.20 9.34
CA ALA A 305 0.43 2.01 9.34
C ALA A 305 1.64 1.24 9.93
N ILE A 306 1.40 0.42 10.96
CA ILE A 306 2.43 -0.46 11.54
C ILE A 306 2.87 -1.55 10.54
N LEU A 307 1.94 -2.17 9.83
CA LEU A 307 2.27 -3.16 8.81
C LEU A 307 2.93 -2.52 7.59
N SER A 308 2.68 -1.24 7.31
CA SER A 308 3.44 -0.49 6.29
C SER A 308 4.90 -0.31 6.70
N VAL A 309 5.21 -0.20 7.99
CA VAL A 309 6.59 -0.28 8.50
C VAL A 309 7.19 -1.67 8.27
N SER A 310 6.44 -2.75 8.45
CA SER A 310 6.90 -4.10 8.10
C SER A 310 7.28 -4.19 6.61
N MET A 311 6.40 -3.69 5.73
CA MET A 311 6.70 -3.61 4.30
C MET A 311 7.95 -2.77 4.01
N MET A 312 8.16 -1.66 4.72
CA MET A 312 9.36 -0.81 4.59
C MET A 312 10.63 -1.56 4.94
N LEU A 313 10.64 -2.23 6.10
CA LEU A 313 11.76 -3.05 6.54
C LEU A 313 12.11 -4.13 5.51
N LYS A 314 11.09 -4.80 4.95
CA LYS A 314 11.25 -5.86 3.95
C LYS A 314 11.75 -5.33 2.60
N TYR A 315 11.06 -4.34 2.02
CA TYR A 315 11.24 -3.96 0.62
C TYR A 315 12.25 -2.83 0.40
N SER A 316 12.40 -1.90 1.35
CA SER A 316 13.34 -0.78 1.21
C SER A 316 14.65 -0.97 1.95
N LEU A 317 14.59 -1.57 3.15
CA LEU A 317 15.73 -1.52 4.08
C LEU A 317 16.53 -2.82 4.16
N CYS A 318 16.09 -3.87 3.45
CA CYS A 318 16.72 -5.20 3.45
C CYS A 318 16.77 -5.86 4.85
N LEU A 319 15.70 -5.68 5.63
CA LEU A 319 15.56 -6.19 7.01
C LEU A 319 14.34 -7.13 7.17
N PRO A 320 14.26 -8.24 6.40
CA PRO A 320 13.08 -9.12 6.38
C PRO A 320 12.81 -9.82 7.72
N GLU A 321 13.84 -10.08 8.52
CA GLU A 321 13.69 -10.66 9.86
C GLU A 321 12.94 -9.72 10.80
N LEU A 322 13.23 -8.41 10.73
CA LEU A 322 12.54 -7.40 11.54
C LEU A 322 11.13 -7.14 11.04
N ALA A 323 10.91 -7.16 9.72
CA ALA A 323 9.56 -7.15 9.15
C ALA A 323 8.71 -8.30 9.70
N THR A 324 9.26 -9.52 9.67
CA THR A 324 8.60 -10.72 10.21
C THR A 324 8.27 -10.57 11.70
N ALA A 325 9.17 -9.99 12.50
CA ALA A 325 8.92 -9.74 13.91
C ALA A 325 7.76 -8.76 14.14
N VAL A 326 7.63 -7.71 13.31
CA VAL A 326 6.49 -6.78 13.36
C VAL A 326 5.18 -7.49 13.01
N ASP A 327 5.17 -8.28 11.93
CA ASP A 327 3.98 -9.04 11.50
C ASP A 327 3.52 -10.02 12.60
N VAL A 328 4.47 -10.74 13.22
CA VAL A 328 4.20 -11.67 14.32
C VAL A 328 3.70 -10.92 15.57
N ALA A 329 4.25 -9.74 15.88
CA ALA A 329 3.77 -8.93 17.01
C ALA A 329 2.30 -8.52 16.81
N VAL A 330 1.95 -8.01 15.62
CA VAL A 330 0.57 -7.64 15.27
C VAL A 330 -0.35 -8.85 15.39
N LYS A 331 0.05 -10.00 14.82
CA LYS A 331 -0.71 -11.25 14.92
C LYS A 331 -0.94 -11.67 16.37
N ASN A 332 0.11 -11.71 17.19
CA ASN A 332 0.01 -12.11 18.60
C ASN A 332 -0.91 -11.19 19.41
N VAL A 333 -0.86 -9.89 19.16
CA VAL A 333 -1.74 -8.90 19.81
C VAL A 333 -3.20 -9.12 19.43
N LEU A 334 -3.48 -9.33 18.14
CA LEU A 334 -4.83 -9.66 17.66
C LEU A 334 -5.34 -10.98 18.25
N ASP A 335 -4.48 -12.01 18.30
CA ASP A 335 -4.80 -13.32 18.89
C ASP A 335 -5.03 -13.25 20.40
N SER A 336 -4.44 -12.26 21.09
CA SER A 336 -4.68 -12.00 22.51
C SER A 336 -6.01 -11.26 22.78
N GLY A 337 -6.72 -10.85 21.73
CA GLY A 337 -8.03 -10.19 21.81
C GLY A 337 -7.98 -8.66 21.86
N VAL A 338 -6.81 -8.03 21.76
CA VAL A 338 -6.68 -6.57 21.67
C VAL A 338 -7.10 -6.13 20.27
N ARG A 339 -8.12 -5.25 20.21
CA ARG A 339 -8.80 -4.86 18.96
C ARG A 339 -9.33 -3.44 19.05
N THR A 340 -9.23 -2.69 17.96
CA THR A 340 -9.83 -1.36 17.78
C THR A 340 -11.30 -1.45 17.35
N ALA A 341 -12.02 -0.33 17.35
CA ALA A 341 -13.46 -0.30 17.18
C ALA A 341 -13.94 -0.83 15.81
N ASP A 342 -13.18 -0.60 14.74
CA ASP A 342 -13.43 -1.07 13.37
C ASP A 342 -13.45 -2.60 13.24
N ILE A 343 -12.74 -3.29 14.12
CA ILE A 343 -12.73 -4.77 14.24
C ILE A 343 -13.40 -5.24 15.53
N GLN A 344 -14.44 -4.50 15.94
CA GLN A 344 -15.35 -4.78 17.07
C GLN A 344 -14.67 -4.92 18.45
N GLY A 345 -13.56 -4.22 18.64
CA GLY A 345 -12.90 -4.10 19.93
C GLY A 345 -13.17 -2.77 20.64
N LYS A 346 -12.36 -2.49 21.66
CA LYS A 346 -12.45 -1.28 22.51
C LYS A 346 -11.11 -0.58 22.73
N ALA A 347 -10.02 -1.11 22.17
CA ALA A 347 -8.71 -0.52 22.28
C ALA A 347 -8.69 0.82 21.53
N SER A 348 -8.10 1.84 22.17
CA SER A 348 -7.74 3.08 21.48
C SER A 348 -6.59 2.83 20.49
N THR A 349 -6.33 3.82 19.64
CA THR A 349 -5.15 3.85 18.76
C THR A 349 -3.87 3.59 19.54
N LYS A 350 -3.74 4.25 20.70
CA LYS A 350 -2.59 4.12 21.58
C LYS A 350 -2.52 2.75 22.24
N ASP A 351 -3.64 2.23 22.76
CA ASP A 351 -3.66 0.90 23.40
C ASP A 351 -3.19 -0.19 22.43
N MET A 352 -3.62 -0.11 21.16
CA MET A 352 -3.20 -1.05 20.12
C MET A 352 -1.70 -0.92 19.85
N GLY A 353 -1.18 0.28 19.61
CA GLY A 353 0.24 0.45 19.30
C GLY A 353 1.15 0.17 20.50
N ASP A 354 0.74 0.47 21.73
CA ASP A 354 1.44 0.08 22.96
C ASP A 354 1.50 -1.46 23.11
N ALA A 355 0.39 -2.15 22.80
CA ALA A 355 0.36 -3.61 22.84
C ALA A 355 1.31 -4.23 21.80
N VAL A 356 1.33 -3.71 20.58
CA VAL A 356 2.25 -4.17 19.51
C VAL A 356 3.70 -3.88 19.87
N ALA A 357 4.01 -2.68 20.36
CA ALA A 357 5.36 -2.31 20.80
C ALA A 357 5.87 -3.22 21.93
N ALA A 358 5.02 -3.52 22.92
CA ALA A 358 5.35 -4.41 24.01
C ALA A 358 5.59 -5.86 23.55
N GLU A 359 4.78 -6.36 22.61
CA GLU A 359 4.97 -7.70 22.07
C GLU A 359 6.21 -7.80 21.19
N LEU A 360 6.47 -6.80 20.34
CA LEU A 360 7.68 -6.72 19.53
C LEU A 360 8.94 -6.70 20.40
N THR A 361 8.93 -5.97 21.51
CA THR A 361 10.02 -5.96 22.49
C THR A 361 10.34 -7.37 22.99
N LYS A 362 9.33 -8.18 23.30
CA LYS A 362 9.53 -9.58 23.76
C LYS A 362 10.10 -10.46 22.65
N LEU A 363 9.70 -10.24 21.40
CA LEU A 363 10.19 -11.00 20.24
C LEU A 363 11.65 -10.69 19.93
N LEU A 364 12.07 -9.43 20.04
CA LEU A 364 13.43 -8.99 19.70
C LEU A 364 14.47 -9.26 20.80
N LYS A 365 14.05 -9.50 22.05
CA LYS A 365 14.91 -9.88 23.18
C LYS A 365 15.28 -11.36 23.21
N LYS A 366 14.53 -12.20 22.50
CA LYS A 366 14.87 -13.61 22.29
C LYS A 366 15.95 -13.72 21.23
#